data_AF-A0A7W5LJ39-F1
#
_entry.id   AF-A0A7W5LJ39-F1
#
_cell.length_a   1.000
_cell.length_b   1.000
_cell.length_c   1.000
_cell.angle_alpha   90.00
_cell.angle_beta   90.00
_cell.angle_gamma   90.00
#
_symmetry.space_group_name_H-M   'P 1'
#
loop_
_entity.id
_entity.type
_entity.pdbx_description
1 polymer ?
#
loop_
_entity_poly.entity_id
_entity_poly.type
_entity_poly.pdbx_seq_one_letter_code
_entity_poly.pdbx_strand_id
1 'polypeptide(L)'
;MTDAVRLLPGSMSEVDALTCDDPIAALIARLSVTAVPAALADFINAEAQRPGADVNHILIGTAAFMVQMHSSCAAYMIDAQHVDVVLAQFQAVVDRTYRSHFVDSANEVSA
;
A
#
# COMPACT_ATOMS: atom_id res chain seq x y z
N MET A 1 19.30 -11.70 -15.11
CA MET A 1 18.05 -11.36 -15.83
C MET A 1 17.26 -10.51 -14.86
N THR A 2 17.16 -9.20 -15.11
CA THR A 2 16.29 -8.34 -14.31
C THR A 2 14.86 -8.65 -14.75
N ASP A 3 14.12 -9.39 -13.92
CA ASP A 3 12.69 -9.56 -14.12
C ASP A 3 12.06 -8.17 -14.19
N ALA A 4 11.51 -7.83 -15.36
CA ALA A 4 10.80 -6.57 -15.53
C ALA A 4 9.62 -6.60 -14.55
N VAL A 5 9.65 -5.71 -13.54
CA VAL A 5 8.57 -5.56 -12.57
C VAL A 5 7.29 -5.31 -13.35
N ARG A 6 6.35 -6.24 -13.27
CA ARG A 6 5.06 -6.14 -13.97
C ARG A 6 4.26 -5.04 -13.29
N LEU A 7 4.29 -3.83 -13.87
CA LEU A 7 3.47 -2.72 -13.43
C LEU A 7 2.01 -3.00 -13.76
N LEU A 8 1.09 -2.63 -12.86
CA LEU A 8 -0.34 -2.74 -13.11
C LEU A 8 -0.75 -1.76 -14.22
N PRO A 9 -1.78 -2.07 -15.04
CA PRO A 9 -2.30 -1.16 -16.04
C PRO A 9 -2.63 0.22 -15.42
N GLY A 10 -2.12 1.30 -16.02
CA GLY A 10 -2.29 2.67 -15.51
C GLY A 10 -1.30 3.10 -14.42
N SER A 11 -0.37 2.22 -14.02
CA SER A 11 0.70 2.61 -13.09
C SER A 11 1.72 3.53 -13.77
N MET A 12 2.28 4.46 -12.99
CA MET A 12 3.40 5.30 -13.42
C MET A 12 4.70 4.50 -13.38
N SER A 13 5.67 4.86 -14.24
CA SER A 13 7.04 4.38 -14.10
C SER A 13 7.69 4.99 -12.85
N GLU A 14 8.73 4.34 -12.31
CA GLU A 14 9.48 4.86 -11.15
C GLU A 14 10.05 6.26 -11.42
N VAL A 15 10.59 6.47 -12.63
CA VAL A 15 11.15 7.77 -13.04
C VAL A 15 10.07 8.84 -13.07
N ASP A 16 8.91 8.54 -13.66
CA ASP A 16 7.79 9.49 -13.70
C ASP A 16 7.24 9.78 -12.30
N ALA A 17 7.16 8.77 -11.43
CA ALA A 17 6.66 8.94 -10.07
C ALA A 17 7.61 9.77 -9.20
N LEU A 18 8.93 9.63 -9.38
CA LEU A 18 9.95 10.42 -8.66
C LEU A 18 10.06 11.87 -9.16
N THR A 19 9.59 12.16 -10.37
CA THR A 19 9.71 13.47 -11.03
C THR A 19 8.39 14.22 -11.14
N CYS A 20 7.30 13.66 -10.62
CA CYS A 20 6.00 14.32 -10.64
C CYS A 20 5.89 15.45 -9.60
N ASP A 21 5.01 16.40 -9.85
CA ASP A 21 4.76 17.55 -8.97
C ASP A 21 3.90 17.21 -7.75
N ASP A 22 3.39 15.97 -7.63
CA ASP A 22 2.64 15.53 -6.46
C ASP A 22 3.60 15.03 -5.35
N PRO A 23 3.75 15.76 -4.23
CA PRO A 23 4.67 15.38 -3.16
C PRO A 23 4.31 14.05 -2.49
N ILE A 24 3.04 13.64 -2.54
CA ILE A 24 2.58 12.35 -1.99
C ILE A 24 3.02 11.21 -2.92
N ALA A 25 2.76 11.33 -4.22
CA ALA A 25 3.19 10.34 -5.20
C ALA A 25 4.73 10.19 -5.23
N ALA A 26 5.46 11.31 -5.18
CA ALA A 26 6.93 11.28 -5.10
C ALA A 26 7.44 10.64 -3.80
N LEU A 27 6.74 10.82 -2.66
CA LEU A 27 7.06 10.13 -1.41
C LEU A 27 6.82 8.62 -1.51
N ILE A 28 5.70 8.20 -2.09
CA ILE A 28 5.38 6.78 -2.32
C ILE A 28 6.46 6.14 -3.20
N ALA A 29 6.88 6.82 -4.27
CA ALA A 29 7.95 6.35 -5.15
C ALA A 29 9.29 6.18 -4.42
N ARG A 30 9.66 7.12 -3.53
CA ARG A 30 10.85 6.98 -2.69
C ARG A 30 10.72 5.80 -1.71
N LEU A 31 9.54 5.58 -1.14
CA LEU A 31 9.29 4.44 -0.25
C LEU A 31 9.39 3.10 -1.01
N SER A 32 8.93 3.05 -2.26
CA SER A 32 8.94 1.80 -3.06
C SER A 32 10.35 1.29 -3.40
N VAL A 33 11.37 2.15 -3.34
CA VAL A 33 12.77 1.75 -3.57
C VAL A 33 13.58 1.55 -2.28
N THR A 34 12.94 1.68 -1.11
CA THR A 34 13.58 1.32 0.16
C THR A 34 13.61 -0.20 0.36
N ALA A 35 14.23 -0.67 1.45
CA ALA A 35 14.17 -2.08 1.82
C ALA A 35 12.78 -2.52 2.36
N VAL A 36 11.88 -1.58 2.66
CA VAL A 36 10.59 -1.88 3.31
C VAL A 36 9.69 -2.79 2.47
N PRO A 37 9.47 -2.54 1.16
CA PRO A 37 8.61 -3.42 0.36
C PRO A 37 9.14 -4.84 0.25
N ALA A 38 10.47 -5.00 0.09
CA ALA A 38 11.11 -6.32 0.02
C ALA A 38 10.96 -7.08 1.34
N ALA A 39 11.28 -6.44 2.47
CA ALA A 39 11.15 -7.06 3.79
C ALA A 39 9.69 -7.45 4.12
N LEU A 40 8.72 -6.63 3.70
CA LEU A 40 7.31 -6.94 3.86
C LEU A 40 6.88 -8.12 2.97
N ALA A 41 7.34 -8.17 1.72
CA ALA A 41 7.06 -9.29 0.82
C ALA A 41 7.63 -10.60 1.39
N ASP A 42 8.85 -10.58 1.91
CA ASP A 42 9.47 -11.73 2.57
C ASP A 42 8.65 -12.20 3.78
N PHE A 43 8.16 -11.27 4.60
CA PHE A 43 7.29 -11.57 5.74
C PHE A 43 5.97 -12.22 5.30
N ILE A 44 5.27 -11.63 4.32
CA ILE A 44 4.00 -12.15 3.81
C ILE A 44 4.19 -13.56 3.23
N ASN A 45 5.27 -13.76 2.46
CA ASN A 45 5.60 -15.06 1.89
C ASN A 45 5.87 -16.10 3.00
N ALA A 46 6.61 -15.72 4.05
CA ALA A 46 6.85 -16.59 5.19
C ALA A 46 5.56 -16.97 5.94
N GLU A 47 4.67 -16.00 6.18
CA GLU A 47 3.37 -16.24 6.82
C GLU A 47 2.46 -17.13 5.98
N ALA A 48 2.45 -16.96 4.66
CA ALA A 48 1.69 -17.80 3.74
C ALA A 48 2.13 -19.27 3.75
N GLN A 49 3.37 -19.58 4.16
CA GLN A 49 3.90 -20.93 4.27
C GLN A 49 3.61 -21.59 5.64
N ARG A 50 2.97 -20.89 6.58
CA ARG A 50 2.69 -21.44 7.91
C ARG A 50 1.56 -22.47 7.86
N PRO A 51 1.61 -23.53 8.69
CA PRO A 51 0.51 -24.46 8.82
C PRO A 51 -0.78 -23.75 9.22
N GLY A 52 -1.84 -23.92 8.43
CA GLY A 52 -3.14 -23.28 8.67
C GLY A 52 -3.21 -21.80 8.24
N ALA A 53 -2.27 -21.33 7.42
CA ALA A 53 -2.32 -19.98 6.87
C ALA A 53 -3.61 -19.75 6.04
N ASP A 54 -4.27 -18.63 6.31
CA ASP A 54 -5.40 -18.13 5.52
C ASP A 54 -4.99 -16.77 4.92
N VAL A 55 -4.97 -16.72 3.58
CA VAL A 55 -4.55 -15.53 2.83
C VAL A 55 -5.44 -14.32 3.18
N ASN A 56 -6.73 -14.52 3.45
CA ASN A 56 -7.62 -13.43 3.83
C ASN A 56 -7.21 -12.84 5.18
N HIS A 57 -6.90 -13.69 6.17
CA HIS A 57 -6.43 -13.22 7.47
C HIS A 57 -5.10 -12.47 7.37
N ILE A 58 -4.18 -12.96 6.54
CA ILE A 58 -2.88 -12.30 6.30
C ILE A 58 -3.08 -10.91 5.69
N LEU A 59 -3.93 -10.80 4.66
CA LEU A 59 -4.20 -9.52 3.99
C LEU A 59 -4.93 -8.54 4.91
N ILE A 60 -5.97 -8.99 5.62
CA ILE A 60 -6.72 -8.16 6.57
C ILE A 60 -5.80 -7.69 7.71
N GLY A 61 -5.01 -8.59 8.29
CA GLY A 61 -4.08 -8.27 9.38
C GLY A 61 -2.99 -7.28 8.95
N THR A 62 -2.43 -7.46 7.76
CA THR A 62 -1.41 -6.55 7.20
C THR A 62 -1.99 -5.15 6.97
N ALA A 63 -3.20 -5.04 6.42
CA ALA A 63 -3.87 -3.75 6.25
C ALA A 63 -4.10 -3.04 7.60
N ALA A 64 -4.59 -3.77 8.61
CA ALA A 64 -4.78 -3.22 9.96
C ALA A 64 -3.46 -2.74 10.58
N PHE A 65 -2.38 -3.51 10.43
CA PHE A 65 -1.06 -3.15 10.95
C PHE A 65 -0.52 -1.87 10.30
N MET A 66 -0.63 -1.71 8.98
CA MET A 66 -0.17 -0.51 8.28
C MET A 66 -0.91 0.75 8.77
N VAL A 67 -2.22 0.66 8.98
CA VAL A 67 -3.02 1.78 9.52
C VAL A 67 -2.58 2.12 10.94
N GLN A 68 -2.34 1.11 11.79
CA GLN A 68 -1.88 1.34 13.17
C GLN A 68 -0.49 1.97 13.21
N MET A 69 0.45 1.51 12.37
CA MET A 69 1.79 2.08 12.26
C MET A 69 1.74 3.55 11.86
N HIS A 70 0.94 3.89 10.85
CA HIS A 70 0.74 5.29 10.47
C HIS A 70 0.08 6.07 11.60
N SER A 71 -1.00 5.57 12.19
CA SER A 71 -1.72 6.24 13.29
C SER A 71 -0.81 6.53 14.47
N SER A 72 0.10 5.61 14.82
CA SER A 72 1.08 5.83 15.87
C SER A 72 2.04 6.96 15.51
N CYS A 73 2.53 7.01 14.27
CA CYS A 73 3.40 8.09 13.79
C CYS A 73 2.67 9.45 13.81
N ALA A 74 1.45 9.47 13.26
CA ALA A 74 0.60 10.65 13.18
C ALA A 74 0.29 11.23 14.57
N ALA A 75 0.04 10.39 15.58
CA ALA A 75 -0.24 10.84 16.94
C ALA A 75 0.89 11.69 17.57
N TYR A 76 2.14 11.52 17.11
CA TYR A 76 3.28 12.33 17.59
C TYR A 76 3.62 13.52 16.69
N MET A 77 3.19 13.49 15.42
CA MET A 77 3.65 14.43 14.40
C MET A 77 2.58 15.41 13.92
N ILE A 78 1.30 15.11 14.18
CA ILE A 78 0.16 15.88 13.69
C ILE A 78 -0.53 16.55 14.88
N ASP A 79 -0.84 17.84 14.74
CA ASP A 79 -1.61 18.54 15.75
C ASP A 79 -3.08 18.04 15.78
N ALA A 80 -3.75 18.25 16.91
CA ALA A 80 -5.12 17.78 17.09
C ALA A 80 -6.12 18.36 16.06
N GLN A 81 -5.79 19.47 15.38
CA GLN A 81 -6.69 20.14 14.45
C GLN A 81 -6.71 19.48 13.06
N HIS A 82 -5.68 18.68 12.74
CA HIS A 82 -5.55 18.02 11.44
C HIS A 82 -5.92 16.53 11.47
N VAL A 83 -6.34 16.00 12.62
CA VAL A 83 -6.73 14.58 12.79
C VAL A 83 -7.84 14.18 11.82
N ASP A 84 -8.89 15.00 11.69
CA ASP A 84 -10.03 14.70 10.80
C ASP A 84 -9.63 14.73 9.32
N VAL A 85 -8.65 15.55 8.95
CA VAL A 85 -8.12 15.62 7.57
C VAL A 85 -7.36 14.34 7.22
N VAL A 86 -6.60 13.79 8.18
CA VAL A 86 -5.88 12.52 8.01
C VAL A 86 -6.85 11.36 7.88
N LEU A 87 -7.88 11.31 8.73
CA LEU A 87 -8.92 10.29 8.67
C LEU A 87 -9.69 10.34 7.34
N ALA A 88 -10.05 11.54 6.88
CA ALA A 88 -10.70 11.73 5.58
C ALA A 88 -9.82 11.25 4.42
N GLN A 89 -8.49 11.41 4.51
CA GLN A 89 -7.61 10.89 3.47
C GLN A 89 -7.47 9.37 3.46
N PHE A 90 -7.44 8.72 4.63
CA PHE A 90 -7.51 7.26 4.68
C PHE A 90 -8.77 6.73 3.98
N GLN A 91 -9.92 7.34 4.28
CA GLN A 91 -11.19 6.99 3.64
C GLN A 91 -11.11 7.17 2.11
N ALA A 92 -10.60 8.32 1.65
CA ALA A 92 -10.50 8.61 0.22
C ALA A 92 -9.56 7.64 -0.52
N VAL A 93 -8.43 7.26 0.08
CA VAL A 93 -7.50 6.28 -0.50
C VAL A 93 -8.13 4.88 -0.56
N VAL A 94 -8.83 4.46 0.49
CA VAL A 94 -9.56 3.17 0.48
C VAL A 94 -10.64 3.17 -0.61
N ASP A 95 -11.44 4.23 -0.68
CA ASP A 95 -12.55 4.31 -1.63
C ASP A 95 -12.09 4.41 -3.09
N ARG A 96 -11.00 5.15 -3.36
CA ARG A 96 -10.48 5.34 -4.72
C ARG A 96 -9.58 4.21 -5.19
N THR A 97 -8.62 3.81 -4.36
CA THR A 97 -7.52 2.94 -4.77
C THR A 97 -7.81 1.50 -4.40
N TYR A 98 -8.24 1.24 -3.16
CA TYR A 98 -8.49 -0.14 -2.73
C TYR A 98 -9.71 -0.73 -3.45
N ARG A 99 -10.80 0.04 -3.56
CA ARG A 99 -12.03 -0.44 -4.21
C ARG A 99 -11.84 -0.69 -5.70
N SER A 100 -11.28 0.26 -6.44
CA SER A 100 -11.06 0.11 -7.89
C SER A 100 -10.11 -1.04 -8.16
N HIS A 101 -8.95 -1.11 -7.48
CA HIS A 101 -7.98 -2.17 -7.76
C HIS A 101 -8.44 -3.54 -7.26
N PHE A 102 -9.05 -3.66 -6.08
CA PHE A 102 -9.48 -4.97 -5.60
C PHE A 102 -10.69 -5.50 -6.37
N VAL A 103 -11.72 -4.67 -6.58
CA VAL A 103 -12.95 -5.11 -7.25
C VAL A 103 -12.73 -5.29 -8.74
N ASP A 104 -12.06 -4.35 -9.41
CA ASP A 104 -11.89 -4.43 -10.86
C ASP A 104 -10.90 -5.53 -11.23
N SER A 105 -9.78 -5.69 -10.50
CA SER A 105 -8.84 -6.79 -10.76
C SER A 105 -9.36 -8.16 -10.32
N ALA A 106 -10.17 -8.27 -9.26
CA ALA A 106 -10.81 -9.54 -8.91
C ALA A 106 -11.84 -9.97 -9.97
N ASN A 107 -12.56 -9.02 -10.55
CA ASN A 107 -13.49 -9.28 -11.65
C ASN A 107 -12.75 -9.68 -12.94
N GLU A 108 -11.60 -9.07 -13.25
CA GLU A 108 -10.75 -9.47 -14.39
C GLU A 108 -10.13 -10.86 -14.23
N VAL A 109 -9.75 -11.26 -13.00
CA VAL A 109 -9.21 -12.61 -12.73
C VAL A 109 -10.31 -13.68 -12.73
N SER A 110 -11.57 -13.29 -12.55
CA SER A 110 -12.73 -14.19 -12.52
C SER A 110 -13.46 -14.31 -13.87
N ALA A 111 -13.03 -13.57 -14.89
CA ALA A 111 -13.59 -13.54 -16.26
C ALA A 111 -12.77 -14.39 -17.24
#